data_AF-A0A4R6LZ97-F1
#
_entry.id   AF-A0A4R6LZ97-F1
#
_cell.length_a   1.000
_cell.length_b   1.000
_cell.length_c   1.000
_cell.angle_alpha   90.00
_cell.angle_beta   90.00
_cell.angle_gamma   90.00
#
_symmetry.space_group_name_H-M   'P 1'
#
loop_
_entity.id
_entity.type
_entity.pdbx_description
1 polymer ?
#
loop_
_entity_poly.entity_id
_entity_poly.type
_entity_poly.pdbx_seq_one_letter_code
_entity_poly.pdbx_strand_id
1 'polypeptide(L)' 'MPMLANNQEFKQLHEYYTTRRDNPLKPKQSMIALACKLIRIFFALGQKHVNYDGEKLMNDIERNLDLQEAA' A
#
# COMPACT_ATOMS: atom_id res chain seq x y z
N MET A 1 11.63 -1.57 -10.21
CA MET A 1 10.56 -0.61 -10.57
C MET A 1 10.92 0.73 -9.93
N PRO A 2 11.10 1.82 -10.69
CA PRO A 2 11.68 3.06 -10.18
C PRO A 2 10.90 3.67 -9.00
N MET A 3 9.59 3.51 -8.95
CA MET A 3 8.75 4.02 -7.85
C MET A 3 8.96 3.29 -6.51
N LEU A 4 9.19 1.97 -6.51
CA LEU A 4 9.55 1.22 -5.29
C LEU A 4 10.98 1.52 -4.83
N ALA A 5 11.86 1.90 -5.77
CA ALA A 5 13.26 2.17 -5.49
C ALA A 5 13.48 3.60 -4.97
N ASN A 6 12.67 4.55 -5.43
CA ASN A 6 12.78 5.96 -5.06
C ASN A 6 12.00 6.35 -3.80
N ASN A 7 10.99 5.57 -3.42
CA ASN A 7 10.17 5.83 -2.23
C ASN A 7 10.27 4.69 -1.22
N GLN A 8 10.83 5.01 -0.06
CA GLN A 8 11.08 4.06 1.02
C GLN A 8 9.77 3.45 1.58
N GLU A 9 8.69 4.23 1.60
CA GLU A 9 7.35 3.82 2.05
C GLU A 9 6.82 2.62 1.25
N PHE A 10 6.93 2.67 -0.09
CA PHE A 10 6.46 1.58 -0.95
C PHE A 10 7.32 0.33 -0.84
N LYS A 11 8.62 0.48 -0.53
CA LYS A 11 9.51 -0.65 -0.27
C LYS A 11 9.14 -1.35 1.04
N GLN A 12 8.96 -0.58 2.12
CA GLN A 12 8.51 -1.10 3.41
C GLN A 12 7.17 -1.81 3.28
N LEU A 13 6.25 -1.25 2.50
CA LEU A 13 4.95 -1.86 2.24
C LEU A 13 5.05 -3.16 1.42
N HIS A 14 5.96 -3.21 0.44
CA HIS A 14 6.22 -4.42 -0.30
C HIS A 14 6.76 -5.54 0.60
N GLU A 15 7.75 -5.22 1.43
CA GLU A 15 8.33 -6.13 2.41
C GLU A 15 7.26 -6.62 3.39
N TYR A 16 6.44 -5.73 3.93
CA TYR A 16 5.30 -6.07 4.79
C TYR A 16 4.35 -7.09 4.13
N TYR A 17 3.92 -6.84 2.89
CA TYR A 17 3.01 -7.75 2.18
C TYR A 17 3.60 -9.13 1.89
N THR A 18 4.93 -9.22 1.74
CA THR A 18 5.63 -10.50 1.51
C THR A 18 5.98 -11.25 2.80
N THR A 19 6.12 -10.54 3.93
CA THR A 19 6.60 -11.12 5.21
C THR A 19 5.51 -11.29 6.26
N ARG A 20 4.28 -10.88 5.96
CA ARG A 20 3.12 -11.05 6.86
C ARG A 20 2.89 -12.51 7.24
N ARG A 21 2.51 -12.74 8.51
CA ARG A 21 2.23 -14.07 9.07
C ARG A 21 1.01 -14.72 8.44
N ASP A 22 -0.05 -13.94 8.20
CA ASP A 22 -1.28 -14.43 7.59
C ASP A 22 -1.31 -14.12 6.08
N ASN A 23 -1.54 -15.17 5.28
CA ASN A 23 -1.61 -15.14 3.82
C ASN A 23 -0.46 -14.38 3.13
N PRO A 24 0.82 -14.75 3.30
CA PRO A 24 1.95 -14.04 2.69
C PRO A 24 1.78 -13.91 1.17
N LEU A 25 1.83 -12.68 0.64
CA LEU A 25 1.68 -12.45 -0.79
C LEU A 25 2.97 -12.82 -1.52
N LYS A 26 2.85 -13.54 -2.64
CA LYS A 26 3.98 -13.74 -3.54
C LYS A 26 4.45 -12.38 -4.08
N PRO A 27 5.74 -12.21 -4.44
CA PRO A 27 6.27 -10.92 -4.90
C PRO A 27 5.45 -10.27 -6.03
N LYS A 28 4.98 -11.07 -7.00
CA LYS A 28 4.10 -10.60 -8.09
C LYS A 28 2.74 -10.10 -7.59
N GLN A 29 2.14 -10.80 -6.62
CA GLN A 29 0.84 -10.42 -6.05
C GLN A 29 0.96 -9.14 -5.21
N SER A 30 2.04 -9.02 -4.43
CA SER A 30 2.35 -7.80 -3.69
C SER A 30 2.51 -6.59 -4.63
N MET A 31 3.21 -6.75 -5.75
CA MET A 31 3.33 -5.68 -6.76
C MET A 31 1.98 -5.27 -7.36
N ILE A 32 1.09 -6.24 -7.66
CA ILE A 32 -0.25 -5.94 -8.18
C ILE A 32 -1.09 -5.20 -7.12
N ALA A 33 -1.06 -5.65 -5.87
CA ALA A 33 -1.77 -4.98 -4.77
C ALA A 33 -1.29 -3.53 -4.58
N LEU A 34 0.03 -3.32 -4.62
CA LEU A 34 0.65 -1.99 -4.58
C LEU A 34 0.22 -1.11 -5.76
N ALA A 35 0.22 -1.64 -6.98
CA ALA A 35 -0.22 -0.91 -8.18
C ALA A 35 -1.70 -0.49 -8.09
N CYS A 36 -2.58 -1.39 -7.65
CA CYS A 36 -3.98 -1.06 -7.43
C CYS A 36 -4.16 0.02 -6.35
N LYS A 37 -3.34 -0.01 -5.29
CA LYS A 37 -3.40 1.02 -4.24
C LYS A 37 -2.90 2.37 -4.76
N LEU A 38 -1.81 2.40 -5.54
CA LEU A 38 -1.32 3.59 -6.22
C LEU A 38 -2.38 4.27 -7.08
N ILE A 39 -3.12 3.49 -7.89
CA ILE A 39 -4.21 4.02 -8.72
C ILE A 39 -5.28 4.71 -7.85
N ARG A 40 -5.66 4.11 -6.72
CA ARG A 40 -6.63 4.71 -5.79
C ARG A 40 -6.12 6.00 -5.15
N ILE A 41 -4.83 6.06 -4.82
CA ILE A 41 -4.21 7.27 -4.28
C ILE A 41 -4.23 8.37 -5.32
N PHE A 42 -3.78 8.11 -6.55
CA PHE A 42 -3.85 9.12 -7.62
C PHE A 42 -5.27 9.60 -7.88
N PHE A 43 -6.25 8.69 -7.87
CA PHE A 43 -7.66 9.06 -7.98
C PHE A 43 -8.11 9.97 -6.82
N ALA A 44 -7.76 9.64 -5.58
CA ALA A 44 -8.10 10.45 -4.42
C ALA A 44 -7.41 11.82 -4.42
N LEU A 45 -6.14 11.88 -4.83
CA LEU A 45 -5.38 13.14 -4.97
C LEU A 45 -6.03 14.04 -6.02
N GLY A 46 -6.37 13.48 -7.19
CA GLY A 46 -7.02 14.22 -8.27
C GLY A 46 -8.44 14.69 -7.91
N GLN A 47 -9.22 13.84 -7.24
CA GLN A 47 -10.63 14.13 -6.97
C GLN A 47 -10.85 15.00 -5.73
N LYS A 48 -10.02 14.82 -4.69
CA LYS A 48 -10.17 15.54 -3.42
C LYS A 48 -9.24 16.75 -3.31
N HIS A 49 -8.36 16.98 -4.29
CA HIS A 49 -7.35 18.04 -4.27
C HIS A 49 -6.56 18.09 -2.94
N VAL A 50 -6.27 16.91 -2.39
CA VAL A 50 -5.49 16.77 -1.16
C VAL A 50 -4.05 16.48 -1.50
N ASN A 51 -3.12 16.93 -0.65
CA ASN A 51 -1.71 16.59 -0.80
C ASN A 51 -1.46 15.11 -0.46
N TYR A 52 -0.43 14.54 -1.08
CA TYR A 52 0.05 13.21 -0.72
C TYR A 52 0.68 13.25 0.68
N ASP A 53 0.28 12.30 1.51
CA ASP A 53 0.76 12.12 2.88
C ASP A 53 1.10 10.63 3.07
N GLY A 54 2.39 10.35 3.23
CA GLY A 54 2.93 8.99 3.38
C GLY A 54 2.62 8.36 4.74
N GLU A 55 2.49 9.15 5.80
CA GLU A 55 2.03 8.65 7.10
C GLU A 55 0.57 8.24 7.03
N LYS A 56 -0.27 9.04 6.37
CA LYS A 56 -1.67 8.70 6.16
C LYS A 56 -1.82 7.42 5.32
N LEU A 57 -0.96 7.23 4.32
CA LEU A 57 -0.90 6.00 3.54
C LEU A 57 -0.64 4.77 4.43
N MET A 58 0.41 4.83 5.25
CA MET A 58 0.80 3.75 6.17
C MET A 58 -0.32 3.45 7.18
N ASN A 59 -0.90 4.47 7.80
CA ASN A 59 -2.03 4.31 8.72
C ASN A 59 -3.28 3.70 8.02
N ASP A 60 -3.59 4.11 6.78
CA ASP A 60 -4.68 3.52 6.00
C ASP A 60 -4.41 2.07 5.60
N ILE A 61 -3.15 1.62 5.62
CA ILE A 61 -2.82 0.20 5.40
C ILE A 61 -3.13 -0.58 6.66
N GLU A 62 -2.63 -0.15 7.82
CA GLU A 62 -2.90 -0.77 9.12
C GLU A 62 -4.41 -0.88 9.39
N ARG A 63 -5.15 0.22 9.18
CA ARG A 63 -6.61 0.23 9.39
C ARG A 63 -7.40 -0.71 8.48
N ASN A 64 -6.96 -0.92 7.24
CA ASN A 64 -7.63 -1.87 6.33
C ASN A 64 -7.31 -3.33 6.66
N LEU A 65 -6.24 -3.60 7.41
CA LEU A 65 -5.87 -4.95 7.86
C LEU A 65 -6.75 -5.38 9.04
N ASP A 66 -6.97 -4.48 10.00
CA ASP A 66 -7.89 -4.73 11.14
C ASP A 66 -9.32 -5.05 10.67
N LEU A 67 -9.77 -4.39 9.59
CA LEU A 67 -11.08 -4.63 8.98
C LEU A 67 -11.15 -5.94 8.19
N GLN A 68 -10.01 -6.50 7.75
CA GLN A 68 -9.94 -7.82 7.11
C GLN A 68 -9.82 -8.97 8.12
N GLU A 69 -9.25 -8.75 9.31
CA GLU A 69 -9.23 -9.75 10.40
C GLU A 69 -10.58 -9.86 11.13
N ALA A 70 -11.39 -8.80 11.12
CA ALA A 70 -12.71 -8.78 11.75
C ALA A 70 -13.85 -9.36 10.88
N ALA A 71 -13.57 -9.87 9.68
CA ALA A 71 -14.56 -10.38 8.71
C ALA A 71 -14.26 -11.83 8.32
#